data_AF-A0A2E0BRS2-F1
#
_entry.id   AF-A0A2E0BRS2-F1
#
_cell.length_a   1.000
_cell.length_b   1.000
_cell.length_c   1.000
_cell.angle_alpha   90.00
_cell.angle_beta   90.00
_cell.angle_gamma   90.00
#
_symmetry.space_group_name_H-M   'P 1'
#
loop_
_entity.id
_entity.type
_entity.pdbx_description
1 polymer ?
#
loop_
_entity_poly.entity_id
_entity_poly.type
_entity_poly.pdbx_seq_one_letter_code
_entity_poly.pdbx_strand_id
1 'polypeptide(L)'
;MAKKRTINELRQVKDSVYVNRNVKKSSVNFVDEVEEFNATMGKPNNYEPTIPEKKEWQFVYDFILEELEEYKHACETGNIVEVLDALCDIAYVSLGNGTMLHGLKDKIWPAYQEVQGSNMSKACTSEEEAQATVETRSKEQGEPCHYEKVGKYYIVYRTRDKKVMKNINYYRPNLLQFFTSDELSKFI
;
A
#
# COMPACT_ATOMS: atom_id res chain seq x y z
N MET A 1 -19.55 -27.47 -20.68
CA MET A 1 -19.66 -27.44 -19.21
C MET A 1 -18.29 -27.07 -18.63
N ALA A 2 -18.11 -25.83 -18.17
CA ALA A 2 -16.85 -25.42 -17.52
C ALA A 2 -16.89 -25.85 -16.04
N LYS A 3 -15.96 -26.72 -15.63
CA LYS A 3 -15.81 -27.14 -14.23
C LYS A 3 -15.46 -25.90 -13.39
N LYS A 4 -16.32 -25.54 -12.43
CA LYS A 4 -16.00 -24.58 -11.36
C LYS A 4 -14.85 -25.16 -10.55
N ARG A 5 -13.66 -24.56 -10.64
CA ARG A 5 -12.55 -24.86 -9.73
C ARG A 5 -12.91 -24.36 -8.34
N THR A 6 -12.64 -25.18 -7.33
CA THR A 6 -12.91 -24.83 -5.93
C THR A 6 -11.85 -23.84 -5.41
N ILE A 7 -12.18 -23.07 -4.37
CA ILE A 7 -11.29 -22.07 -3.75
C ILE A 7 -9.94 -22.70 -3.33
N ASN A 8 -9.93 -23.99 -2.98
CA ASN A 8 -8.71 -24.73 -2.63
C ASN A 8 -7.80 -25.01 -3.85
N GLU A 9 -8.36 -25.22 -5.03
CA GLU A 9 -7.58 -25.41 -6.27
C GLU A 9 -6.97 -24.08 -6.75
N LEU A 10 -7.64 -22.94 -6.50
CA LEU A 10 -7.07 -21.61 -6.74
C LEU A 10 -5.94 -21.26 -5.76
N ARG A 11 -5.98 -21.77 -4.52
CA ARG A 11 -4.89 -21.65 -3.55
C ARG A 11 -3.68 -22.51 -3.94
N GLN A 12 -3.89 -23.79 -4.27
CA GLN A 12 -2.79 -24.67 -4.70
C GLN A 12 -2.07 -24.22 -5.98
N VAL A 13 -2.80 -23.61 -6.93
CA VAL A 13 -2.18 -23.04 -8.15
C VAL A 13 -1.42 -21.75 -7.84
N LYS A 14 -1.81 -20.97 -6.81
CA LYS A 14 -1.00 -19.85 -6.33
C LYS A 14 0.27 -20.36 -5.65
N ASP A 15 0.15 -21.36 -4.79
CA ASP A 15 1.28 -21.89 -4.02
C ASP A 15 2.36 -22.51 -4.93
N SER A 16 1.99 -23.25 -5.99
CA SER A 16 2.99 -23.85 -6.89
C SER A 16 3.72 -22.83 -7.79
N VAL A 17 3.14 -21.65 -8.03
CA VAL A 17 3.78 -20.55 -8.74
C VAL A 17 4.75 -19.77 -7.82
N TYR A 18 4.54 -19.81 -6.50
CA TYR A 18 5.42 -19.15 -5.53
C TYR A 18 6.65 -19.99 -5.13
N VAL A 19 6.59 -21.32 -5.23
CA VAL A 19 7.66 -22.20 -4.72
C VAL A 19 8.90 -22.27 -5.62
N ASN A 20 8.89 -21.69 -6.82
CA ASN A 20 10.02 -21.84 -7.77
C ASN A 20 10.52 -20.53 -8.38
N ARG A 21 10.70 -19.50 -7.55
CA ARG A 21 11.58 -18.38 -7.86
C ARG A 21 12.71 -18.41 -6.84
N ASN A 22 13.95 -18.58 -7.33
CA ASN A 22 15.14 -18.08 -6.64
C ASN A 22 14.76 -16.77 -5.94
N VAL A 23 14.86 -16.72 -4.61
CA VAL A 23 14.45 -15.57 -3.80
C VAL A 23 15.31 -14.38 -4.20
N LYS A 24 14.92 -13.69 -5.27
CA LYS A 24 15.30 -12.30 -5.48
C LYS A 24 14.77 -11.62 -4.23
N LYS A 25 15.68 -11.26 -3.33
CA LYS A 25 15.42 -10.42 -2.17
C LYS A 25 14.47 -9.33 -2.64
N SER A 26 13.28 -9.27 -2.05
CA SER A 26 12.26 -8.29 -2.44
C SER A 26 12.84 -6.91 -2.18
N SER A 27 13.28 -6.24 -3.24
CA SER A 27 13.91 -4.93 -3.16
C SER A 27 13.09 -3.90 -3.91
N VAL A 28 13.13 -2.68 -3.40
CA VAL A 28 12.54 -1.50 -4.02
C VAL A 28 13.72 -0.60 -4.37
N ASN A 29 13.96 -0.38 -5.67
CA ASN A 29 15.20 0.26 -6.13
C ASN A 29 15.48 1.59 -5.42
N PHE A 30 14.49 2.47 -5.27
CA PHE A 30 14.69 3.76 -4.61
C PHE A 30 14.96 3.64 -3.10
N VAL A 31 14.57 2.53 -2.44
CA VAL A 31 14.96 2.25 -1.06
C VAL A 31 16.42 1.79 -0.99
N ASP A 32 16.90 1.05 -1.99
CA ASP A 32 18.32 0.68 -2.12
C ASP A 32 19.18 1.94 -2.33
N GLU A 33 18.74 2.88 -3.17
CA GLU A 33 19.43 4.16 -3.41
C GLU A 33 19.49 5.03 -2.13
N VAL A 34 18.42 5.03 -1.34
CA VAL A 34 18.37 5.77 -0.06
C VAL A 34 19.28 5.13 1.01
N GLU A 35 19.37 3.80 1.04
CA GLU A 35 20.33 3.12 1.92
C GLU A 35 21.77 3.57 1.61
N GLU A 36 22.14 3.64 0.34
CA GLU A 36 23.45 4.13 -0.12
C GLU A 36 23.67 5.60 0.25
N PHE A 37 22.68 6.46 0.02
CA PHE A 37 22.74 7.86 0.44
C PHE A 37 22.94 8.00 1.94
N ASN A 38 22.19 7.25 2.76
CA ASN A 38 22.30 7.33 4.21
C ASN A 38 23.69 6.88 4.69
N ALA A 39 24.22 5.79 4.15
CA ALA A 39 25.57 5.33 4.45
C ALA A 39 26.63 6.38 4.06
N THR A 40 26.46 7.03 2.91
CA THR A 40 27.36 8.08 2.40
C THR A 40 27.32 9.34 3.26
N MET A 41 26.13 9.73 3.73
CA MET A 41 25.90 10.97 4.49
C MET A 41 25.96 10.79 6.00
N GLY A 42 26.32 9.60 6.50
CA GLY A 42 26.39 9.31 7.94
C GLY A 42 25.03 9.34 8.64
N LYS A 43 23.96 9.00 7.92
CA LYS A 43 22.59 8.87 8.44
C LYS A 43 22.28 7.41 8.83
N PRO A 44 21.33 7.16 9.74
CA PRO A 44 21.02 5.82 10.21
C PRO A 44 20.40 4.93 9.13
N ASN A 45 20.85 3.68 9.08
CA ASN A 45 20.19 2.56 8.40
C ASN A 45 19.96 1.46 9.42
N ASN A 46 18.70 1.12 9.69
CA ASN A 46 18.34 -0.02 10.53
C ASN A 46 18.02 -1.22 9.63
N TYR A 47 18.31 -2.43 10.13
CA TYR A 47 18.12 -3.69 9.40
C TYR A 47 17.19 -4.67 10.12
N GLU A 48 16.75 -4.30 11.31
CA GLU A 48 15.77 -5.01 12.13
C GLU A 48 14.62 -4.06 12.42
N PRO A 49 13.35 -4.53 12.47
CA PRO A 49 12.22 -3.68 12.82
C PRO A 49 12.48 -2.93 14.11
N THR A 50 12.34 -1.61 14.06
CA THR A 50 12.59 -0.71 15.19
C THR A 50 11.72 0.54 15.13
N ILE A 51 11.49 1.13 16.30
CA ILE A 51 11.02 2.51 16.43
C ILE A 51 12.17 3.25 17.12
N PRO A 52 12.90 4.11 16.40
CA PRO A 52 14.07 4.81 16.94
C PRO A 52 13.67 5.90 17.94
N GLU A 53 14.63 6.68 18.42
CA GLU A 53 14.33 7.77 19.34
C GLU A 53 13.39 8.79 18.71
N LYS A 54 12.60 9.49 19.54
CA LYS A 54 11.66 10.51 19.08
C LYS A 54 12.29 11.51 18.12
N LYS A 55 13.50 11.97 18.42
CA LYS A 55 14.21 12.93 17.58
C LYS A 55 14.43 12.41 16.16
N GLU A 56 14.67 11.12 15.98
CA GLU A 56 15.00 10.51 14.69
C GLU A 56 13.76 10.34 13.82
N TRP A 57 12.69 9.71 14.35
CA TRP A 57 11.47 9.55 13.56
C TRP A 57 10.70 10.86 13.40
N GLN A 58 10.79 11.79 14.36
CA GLN A 58 10.17 13.12 14.23
C GLN A 58 10.85 13.91 13.12
N PHE A 59 12.18 13.82 12.97
CA PHE A 59 12.89 14.46 11.85
C PHE A 59 12.37 13.98 10.50
N VAL A 60 12.19 12.66 10.33
CA VAL A 60 11.64 12.10 9.08
C VAL A 60 10.17 12.51 8.90
N TYR A 61 9.36 12.49 9.96
CA TYR A 61 7.97 12.94 9.90
C TYR A 61 7.84 14.41 9.48
N ASP A 62 8.64 15.30 10.08
CA ASP A 62 8.61 16.74 9.80
C ASP A 62 9.02 17.01 8.35
N PHE A 63 10.03 16.31 7.82
CA PHE A 63 10.40 16.39 6.40
C PHE A 63 9.26 15.93 5.49
N ILE A 64 8.59 14.80 5.79
CA ILE A 64 7.44 14.35 4.97
C ILE A 64 6.33 15.40 4.95
N LEU A 65 6.11 16.09 6.07
CA LEU A 65 5.13 17.16 6.16
C LEU A 65 5.52 18.38 5.33
N GLU A 66 6.80 18.75 5.32
CA GLU A 66 7.36 19.80 4.47
C GLU A 66 7.08 19.49 2.98
N GLU A 67 7.49 18.33 2.48
CA GLU A 67 7.28 17.95 1.07
C GLU A 67 5.78 17.89 0.69
N LEU A 68 4.92 17.55 1.64
CA LEU A 68 3.47 17.54 1.42
C LEU A 68 2.88 18.94 1.26
N GLU A 69 3.38 19.91 2.04
CA GLU A 69 2.98 21.31 1.86
C GLU A 69 3.53 21.89 0.55
N GLU A 70 4.74 21.49 0.12
CA GLU A 70 5.27 21.86 -1.19
C GLU A 70 4.42 21.29 -2.34
N TYR A 71 4.05 20.00 -2.26
CA TYR A 71 3.12 19.39 -3.23
C TYR A 71 1.80 20.17 -3.33
N LYS A 72 1.23 20.57 -2.17
CA LYS A 72 0.00 21.35 -2.14
C LYS A 72 0.20 22.73 -2.76
N HIS A 73 1.29 23.42 -2.43
CA HIS A 73 1.62 24.72 -3.01
C HIS A 73 1.81 24.63 -4.53
N ALA A 74 2.50 23.60 -5.01
CA ALA A 74 2.69 23.35 -6.44
C ALA A 74 1.36 23.10 -7.17
N CYS A 75 0.42 22.38 -6.55
CA CYS A 75 -0.94 22.22 -7.07
C CYS A 75 -1.71 23.56 -7.13
N GLU A 76 -1.66 24.35 -6.05
CA GLU A 76 -2.37 25.63 -5.96
C GLU A 76 -1.84 26.68 -6.94
N THR A 77 -0.57 26.60 -7.31
CA THR A 77 0.10 27.51 -8.26
C THR A 77 0.16 26.98 -9.69
N GLY A 78 -0.29 25.74 -9.93
CA GLY A 78 -0.30 25.12 -11.27
C GLY A 78 1.09 24.77 -11.80
N ASN A 79 2.06 24.52 -10.92
CA ASN A 79 3.44 24.21 -11.31
C ASN A 79 3.69 22.71 -11.39
N ILE A 80 3.57 22.13 -12.59
CA ILE A 80 3.71 20.69 -12.81
C ILE A 80 5.11 20.13 -12.51
N VAL A 81 6.16 20.96 -12.63
CA VAL A 81 7.54 20.54 -12.35
C VAL A 81 7.71 20.35 -10.84
N GLU A 82 7.25 21.30 -10.05
CA GLU A 82 7.30 21.22 -8.58
C GLU A 82 6.34 20.14 -8.05
N VAL A 83 5.24 19.85 -8.74
CA VAL A 83 4.40 18.69 -8.41
C VAL A 83 5.20 17.38 -8.59
N LEU A 84 5.98 17.26 -9.66
CA LEU A 84 6.81 16.08 -9.88
C LEU A 84 7.92 15.98 -8.82
N ASP A 85 8.56 17.10 -8.51
CA ASP A 85 9.61 17.23 -7.50
C ASP A 85 9.13 16.78 -6.12
N ALA A 86 8.06 17.40 -5.61
CA ALA A 86 7.49 17.06 -4.31
C ALA A 86 6.99 15.60 -4.25
N LEU A 87 6.48 15.02 -5.34
CA LEU A 87 6.11 13.60 -5.38
C LEU A 87 7.34 12.68 -5.29
N CYS A 88 8.45 13.07 -5.90
CA CYS A 88 9.71 12.37 -5.78
C CYS A 88 10.27 12.46 -4.36
N ASP A 89 10.26 13.64 -3.74
CA ASP A 89 10.77 13.85 -2.38
C ASP A 89 9.91 13.17 -1.32
N ILE A 90 8.57 13.20 -1.46
CA ILE A 90 7.67 12.39 -0.62
C ILE A 90 8.06 10.92 -0.72
N ALA A 91 8.26 10.36 -1.92
CA ALA A 91 8.65 8.96 -2.07
C ALA A 91 10.03 8.69 -1.42
N TYR A 92 10.99 9.58 -1.63
CA TYR A 92 12.36 9.45 -1.13
C TYR A 92 12.41 9.50 0.40
N VAL A 93 11.74 10.48 1.01
CA VAL A 93 11.74 10.65 2.47
C VAL A 93 10.79 9.66 3.13
N SER A 94 9.54 9.56 2.67
CA SER A 94 8.55 8.71 3.36
C SER A 94 8.82 7.23 3.19
N LEU A 95 8.98 6.77 1.94
CA LEU A 95 9.18 5.35 1.66
C LEU A 95 10.66 4.98 1.71
N GLY A 96 11.57 5.82 1.21
CA GLY A 96 13.00 5.57 1.30
C GLY A 96 13.52 5.67 2.73
N ASN A 97 13.62 6.90 3.25
CA ASN A 97 14.21 7.15 4.58
C ASN A 97 13.39 6.49 5.68
N GLY A 98 12.06 6.58 5.63
CA GLY A 98 11.19 5.92 6.61
C GLY A 98 11.41 4.39 6.65
N THR A 99 11.51 3.73 5.51
CA THR A 99 11.75 2.27 5.49
C THR A 99 13.09 1.90 6.10
N MET A 100 14.15 2.63 5.75
CA MET A 100 15.50 2.36 6.28
C MET A 100 15.61 2.70 7.76
N LEU A 101 15.01 3.82 8.19
CA LEU A 101 15.00 4.25 9.59
C LEU A 101 14.30 3.23 10.48
N HIS A 102 13.26 2.55 9.98
CA HIS A 102 12.51 1.57 10.76
C HIS A 102 12.95 0.12 10.56
N GLY A 103 13.97 -0.14 9.73
CA GLY A 103 14.45 -1.49 9.43
C GLY A 103 13.42 -2.38 8.74
N LEU A 104 12.65 -1.80 7.81
CA LEU A 104 11.55 -2.46 7.10
C LEU A 104 11.89 -2.80 5.64
N LYS A 105 13.17 -2.72 5.25
CA LYS A 105 13.63 -2.83 3.87
C LYS A 105 13.16 -4.11 3.17
N ASP A 106 13.30 -5.24 3.83
CA ASP A 106 12.90 -6.55 3.32
C ASP A 106 11.37 -6.77 3.34
N LYS A 107 10.64 -5.98 4.12
CA LYS A 107 9.19 -6.09 4.36
C LYS A 107 8.36 -5.14 3.49
N ILE A 108 8.90 -3.99 3.07
CA ILE A 108 8.12 -2.94 2.42
C ILE A 108 7.48 -3.38 1.09
N TRP A 109 8.23 -4.09 0.24
CA TRP A 109 7.71 -4.56 -1.06
C TRP A 109 6.59 -5.60 -0.91
N PRO A 110 6.77 -6.71 -0.18
CA PRO A 110 5.69 -7.67 0.00
C PRO A 110 4.49 -7.06 0.75
N ALA A 111 4.71 -6.14 1.68
CA ALA A 111 3.64 -5.37 2.32
C ALA A 111 2.85 -4.51 1.32
N TYR A 112 3.54 -3.78 0.44
CA TYR A 112 2.89 -3.02 -0.63
C TYR A 112 2.08 -3.93 -1.56
N GLN A 113 2.60 -5.10 -1.93
CA GLN A 113 1.89 -6.06 -2.78
C GLN A 113 0.59 -6.57 -2.12
N GLU A 114 0.61 -6.83 -0.81
CA GLU A 114 -0.58 -7.21 -0.05
C GLU A 114 -1.62 -6.08 0.01
N VAL A 115 -1.17 -4.84 0.24
CA VAL A 115 -2.04 -3.65 0.20
C VAL A 115 -2.63 -3.47 -1.20
N GLN A 116 -1.83 -3.65 -2.26
CA GLN A 116 -2.29 -3.54 -3.64
C GLN A 116 -3.32 -4.63 -3.96
N GLY A 117 -3.07 -5.88 -3.56
CA GLY A 117 -4.04 -6.97 -3.72
C GLY A 117 -5.36 -6.66 -3.01
N SER A 118 -5.29 -6.15 -1.77
CA SER A 118 -6.46 -5.75 -1.00
C SER A 118 -7.21 -4.59 -1.69
N ASN A 119 -6.50 -3.58 -2.20
CA ASN A 119 -7.11 -2.49 -2.96
C ASN A 119 -7.80 -3.00 -4.22
N MET A 120 -7.19 -3.91 -4.95
CA MET A 120 -7.79 -4.52 -6.15
C MET A 120 -8.99 -5.43 -5.81
N SER A 121 -9.05 -6.01 -4.60
CA SER A 121 -10.20 -6.79 -4.13
C SER A 121 -11.48 -5.96 -3.95
N LYS A 122 -11.39 -4.62 -4.01
CA LYS A 122 -12.54 -3.72 -4.01
C LYS A 122 -13.36 -3.79 -5.31
N ALA A 123 -12.79 -4.30 -6.40
CA ALA A 123 -13.50 -4.48 -7.66
C ALA A 123 -14.50 -5.64 -7.57
N CYS A 124 -15.71 -5.44 -8.12
CA CYS A 124 -16.71 -6.50 -8.26
C CYS A 124 -16.54 -7.19 -9.63
N THR A 125 -16.70 -8.50 -9.66
CA THR A 125 -16.54 -9.33 -10.87
C THR A 125 -17.86 -9.63 -11.57
N SER A 126 -18.99 -9.39 -10.90
CA SER A 126 -20.33 -9.48 -11.47
C SER A 126 -21.18 -8.28 -11.08
N GLU A 127 -22.28 -8.08 -11.82
CA GLU A 127 -23.21 -6.99 -11.56
C GLU A 127 -23.98 -7.21 -10.26
N GLU A 128 -24.34 -8.46 -9.96
CA GLU A 128 -25.02 -8.85 -8.73
C GLU A 128 -24.17 -8.52 -7.49
N GLU A 129 -22.85 -8.78 -7.57
CA GLU A 129 -21.90 -8.42 -6.52
C GLU A 129 -21.81 -6.89 -6.33
N ALA A 130 -21.86 -6.13 -7.43
CA ALA A 130 -21.84 -4.67 -7.39
C ALA A 130 -23.13 -4.10 -6.78
N GLN A 131 -24.30 -4.66 -7.14
CA GLN A 131 -25.60 -4.28 -6.58
C GLN A 131 -25.64 -4.54 -5.07
N ALA A 132 -25.23 -5.74 -4.62
CA ALA A 132 -25.17 -6.07 -3.20
C ALA A 132 -24.16 -5.18 -2.43
N THR A 133 -23.05 -4.83 -3.07
CA THR A 133 -22.07 -3.88 -2.52
C THR A 133 -22.65 -2.48 -2.41
N VAL A 134 -23.35 -1.96 -3.42
CA VAL A 134 -24.04 -0.66 -3.34
C VAL A 134 -25.03 -0.64 -2.19
N GLU A 135 -25.86 -1.67 -2.05
CA GLU A 135 -26.86 -1.74 -0.98
C GLU A 135 -26.19 -1.69 0.40
N THR A 136 -25.17 -2.54 0.60
CA THR A 136 -24.45 -2.62 1.89
C THR A 136 -23.76 -1.31 2.21
N ARG A 137 -22.99 -0.76 1.26
CA ARG A 137 -22.17 0.44 1.50
C ARG A 137 -22.99 1.70 1.62
N SER A 138 -24.12 1.80 0.91
CA SER A 138 -25.02 2.95 1.08
C SER A 138 -25.61 3.00 2.49
N LYS A 139 -25.99 1.84 3.04
CA LYS A 139 -26.51 1.73 4.41
C LYS A 139 -25.43 2.08 5.45
N GLU A 140 -24.23 1.50 5.32
CA GLU A 140 -23.13 1.76 6.27
C GLU A 140 -22.65 3.20 6.29
N GLN A 141 -22.61 3.87 5.13
CA GLN A 141 -22.16 5.27 5.05
C GLN A 141 -23.28 6.27 5.38
N GLY A 142 -24.54 5.83 5.35
CA GLY A 142 -25.69 6.73 5.47
C GLY A 142 -25.84 7.68 4.27
N GLU A 143 -25.29 7.31 3.10
CA GLU A 143 -25.32 8.13 1.89
C GLU A 143 -25.30 7.25 0.62
N PRO A 144 -25.78 7.76 -0.53
CA PRO A 144 -25.87 6.94 -1.74
C PRO A 144 -24.52 6.48 -2.29
N CYS A 145 -24.48 5.21 -2.69
CA CYS A 145 -23.46 4.66 -3.57
C CYS A 145 -24.09 4.26 -4.92
N HIS A 146 -23.25 4.13 -5.95
CA HIS A 146 -23.62 3.58 -7.25
C HIS A 146 -22.45 2.75 -7.79
N TYR A 147 -22.64 2.02 -8.88
CA TYR A 147 -21.55 1.34 -9.56
C TYR A 147 -21.45 1.75 -11.02
N GLU A 148 -20.24 1.70 -11.58
CA GLU A 148 -19.98 1.86 -13.00
C GLU A 148 -19.22 0.63 -13.52
N LYS A 149 -19.49 0.24 -14.77
CA LYS A 149 -18.74 -0.84 -15.44
C LYS A 149 -17.43 -0.28 -15.99
N VAL A 150 -16.29 -0.80 -15.52
CA VAL A 150 -14.94 -0.37 -15.92
C VAL A 150 -14.17 -1.58 -16.44
N GLY A 151 -14.04 -1.66 -17.77
CA GLY A 151 -13.46 -2.83 -18.43
C GLY A 151 -14.24 -4.10 -18.11
N LYS A 152 -13.58 -5.06 -17.44
CA LYS A 152 -14.17 -6.34 -17.02
C LYS A 152 -14.77 -6.34 -15.61
N TYR A 153 -14.69 -5.23 -14.89
CA TYR A 153 -15.14 -5.12 -13.50
C TYR A 153 -16.33 -4.17 -13.38
N TYR A 154 -17.00 -4.25 -12.23
CA TYR A 154 -17.93 -3.25 -11.75
C TYR A 154 -17.31 -2.59 -10.52
N ILE A 155 -17.19 -1.26 -10.54
CA ILE A 155 -16.57 -0.50 -9.46
C ILE A 155 -17.66 0.26 -8.73
N VAL A 156 -17.76 0.03 -7.42
CA VAL A 156 -18.71 0.73 -6.57
C VAL A 156 -18.08 2.01 -6.05
N TYR A 157 -18.80 3.12 -6.22
CA TYR A 157 -18.41 4.45 -5.81
C TYR A 157 -19.41 5.02 -4.82
N ARG A 158 -18.89 5.78 -3.86
CA ARG A 158 -19.71 6.76 -3.15
C ARG A 158 -20.08 7.89 -4.11
N THR A 159 -21.35 8.27 -4.13
CA THR A 159 -21.87 9.15 -5.19
C THR A 159 -21.31 10.57 -5.13
N ARG A 160 -21.06 11.16 -3.95
CA ARG A 160 -20.66 12.58 -3.87
C ARG A 160 -19.25 12.90 -4.40
N ASP A 161 -18.31 11.97 -4.26
CA ASP A 161 -16.88 12.22 -4.47
C ASP A 161 -16.18 11.12 -5.28
N LYS A 162 -16.95 10.15 -5.78
CA LYS A 162 -16.43 8.97 -6.48
C LYS A 162 -15.36 8.20 -5.70
N LYS A 163 -15.41 8.22 -4.36
CA LYS A 163 -14.56 7.35 -3.55
C LYS A 163 -14.89 5.88 -3.82
N VAL A 164 -13.88 5.08 -4.20
CA VAL A 164 -14.04 3.63 -4.40
C VAL A 164 -14.41 2.96 -3.07
N MET A 165 -15.54 2.24 -3.09
CA MET A 165 -16.07 1.51 -1.95
C MET A 165 -15.55 0.09 -1.92
N LYS A 166 -15.53 -0.50 -0.72
CA LYS A 166 -15.08 -1.88 -0.53
C LYS A 166 -16.16 -2.83 -1.04
N ASN A 167 -15.81 -3.77 -1.90
CA ASN A 167 -16.62 -4.93 -2.24
C ASN A 167 -17.13 -5.64 -0.96
N ILE A 168 -18.28 -6.31 -0.99
CA ILE A 168 -18.73 -7.23 0.06
C ILE A 168 -17.73 -8.38 0.32
N ASN A 169 -17.00 -8.82 -0.71
CA ASN A 169 -15.96 -9.85 -0.64
C ASN A 169 -14.54 -9.27 -0.44
N TYR A 170 -14.44 -7.97 -0.10
CA TYR A 170 -13.17 -7.32 0.20
C TYR A 170 -12.43 -8.03 1.34
N TYR A 171 -11.11 -8.15 1.21
CA TYR A 171 -10.25 -8.57 2.32
C TYR A 171 -9.39 -7.40 2.80
N ARG A 172 -9.22 -7.28 4.12
CA ARG A 172 -8.29 -6.32 4.74
C ARG A 172 -6.86 -6.85 4.57
N PRO A 173 -5.88 -6.01 4.18
CA PRO A 173 -4.52 -6.49 4.04
C PRO A 173 -3.99 -6.92 5.41
N ASN A 174 -3.35 -8.09 5.48
CA ASN A 174 -2.77 -8.57 6.72
C ASN A 174 -1.28 -8.23 6.78
N LEU A 175 -0.91 -7.08 7.36
CA LEU A 175 0.51 -6.70 7.46
C LEU A 175 1.26 -7.43 8.59
N LEU A 176 0.55 -8.02 9.55
CA LEU A 176 1.17 -8.81 10.63
C LEU A 176 1.92 -10.03 10.08
N GLN A 177 1.53 -10.54 8.91
CA GLN A 177 2.18 -11.71 8.30
C GLN A 177 3.65 -11.49 7.92
N PHE A 178 4.11 -10.23 7.89
CA PHE A 178 5.49 -9.86 7.56
C PHE A 178 6.39 -9.73 8.79
N PHE A 179 5.86 -9.99 9.98
CA PHE A 179 6.62 -9.94 11.23
C PHE A 179 6.56 -11.29 11.94
N THR A 180 7.68 -11.66 12.56
CA THR A 180 7.78 -12.78 13.49
C THR A 180 7.20 -12.40 14.86
N SER A 181 6.82 -13.40 15.63
CA SER A 181 6.39 -13.19 17.03
C SER A 181 7.49 -12.49 17.85
N ASP A 182 8.75 -12.83 17.62
CA ASP A 182 9.90 -12.25 18.33
C ASP A 182 10.10 -10.78 17.97
N GLU A 183 9.99 -10.39 16.69
CA GLU A 183 10.01 -8.99 16.27
C GLU A 183 8.87 -8.19 16.93
N LEU A 184 7.64 -8.72 16.92
CA LEU A 184 6.47 -8.05 17.49
C LEU A 184 6.54 -7.91 19.01
N SER A 185 7.11 -8.90 19.70
CA SER A 185 7.23 -8.89 21.16
C SER A 185 8.04 -7.70 21.72
N LYS A 186 8.85 -7.04 20.87
CA LYS A 186 9.64 -5.85 21.22
C LYS A 186 8.78 -4.58 21.36
N PHE A 187 7.53 -4.59 20.88
CA PHE A 187 6.67 -3.40 20.77
C PHE A 187 5.34 -3.51 21.55
N ILE A 188 5.15 -4.56 22.35
CA ILE A 188 3.95 -4.83 23.14
C ILE A 188 4.19 -4.48 24.61
#